data_AF-R7TJ12-F1
#
_entry.id   AF-R7TJ12-F1
#
_cell.length_a   1.000
_cell.length_b   1.000
_cell.length_c   1.000
_cell.angle_alpha   90.00
_cell.angle_beta   90.00
_cell.angle_gamma   90.00
#
_symmetry.space_group_name_H-M   'P 1'
#
loop_
_entity.id
_entity.type
_entity.pdbx_description
1 polymer ?
#
loop_
_entity_poly.entity_id
_entity_poly.type
_entity_poly.pdbx_seq_one_letter_code
_entity_poly.pdbx_strand_id
1 'polypeptide(L)'
;MACPASCLSPSPFIRQLLPTPTPFLTASCVALETFIFKAEAIHEAFPEANQICSSLTLTHGEAFIQGSSLSSRDHPLKELIECWDCIRSLVDKANDWLRKTSDVQIKSCESITWSACDPKKLGDSEQMVLTNSVTENGSTHFIRGLRLWLAPKPGCKAQVLGFTDFCPEGSDTIQSLINRVNVEIDRGTLKGRILSLETISAPVVNGNVECSETRWQLSANEDKPHAFCLRVFFCKQANIMATHIGVQDFVPFLGDEGYQGFSDLVERANSWLKGETDIRVTNMQSVMVQKNDGPHSETGSAAFYVIPGINCEHPRESFRILRVAFAKISPSEDGGDDMNICPFSYENFTPEIVTPRTDLKPKERMEKMKETFAKASSFLRSSGMDLICAETVMNPMQFVGDDDSAHNDEFDDDEIKLLLTIRLYVNGSSNYNHDGNSKQLISLRDVGSRRKFSEEDHPGPIFLSRVVTRNYKYRWAVLAGTIFTCMTIIVVVSVVYSNQ
;
A
#
# COMPACT_ATOMS: atom_id res chain seq x y z
N MET A 1 37.52 71.23 -0.56
CA MET A 1 38.12 71.77 -1.80
C MET A 1 37.50 71.04 -2.99
N ALA A 2 37.23 71.79 -4.05
CA ALA A 2 36.28 71.48 -5.11
C ALA A 2 36.81 70.51 -6.20
N CYS A 3 35.86 69.86 -6.89
CA CYS A 3 35.92 69.35 -8.27
C CYS A 3 36.48 70.42 -9.27
N PRO A 4 36.97 70.08 -10.50
CA PRO A 4 36.18 69.36 -11.51
C PRO A 4 36.90 68.59 -12.66
N ALA A 5 36.07 67.86 -13.45
CA ALA A 5 36.06 67.69 -14.93
C ALA A 5 37.30 67.13 -15.67
N SER A 6 37.24 66.41 -16.79
CA SER A 6 36.23 65.85 -17.71
C SER A 6 37.01 65.25 -18.88
N CYS A 7 36.57 64.15 -19.51
CA CYS A 7 36.78 63.89 -20.95
C CYS A 7 35.81 62.82 -21.47
N LEU A 8 35.26 63.11 -22.65
CA LEU A 8 34.10 62.50 -23.32
C LEU A 8 34.48 61.48 -24.42
N SER A 9 33.69 60.40 -24.47
CA SER A 9 33.12 59.67 -25.64
C SER A 9 34.01 58.78 -26.55
N PRO A 10 33.46 57.88 -27.42
CA PRO A 10 32.04 57.57 -27.70
C PRO A 10 31.62 56.06 -27.69
N SER A 11 30.30 55.84 -27.66
CA SER A 11 29.59 54.59 -28.01
C SER A 11 29.69 54.33 -29.53
N PRO A 12 29.75 53.07 -30.02
CA PRO A 12 28.53 52.31 -30.33
C PRO A 12 28.65 50.77 -30.15
N PHE A 13 27.58 50.11 -29.73
CA PHE A 13 26.97 48.93 -30.38
C PHE A 13 25.98 48.25 -29.42
N ILE A 14 24.70 48.45 -29.68
CA ILE A 14 23.62 47.63 -29.15
C ILE A 14 23.66 46.30 -29.92
N ARG A 15 24.13 45.23 -29.27
CA ARG A 15 23.73 43.87 -29.62
C ARG A 15 22.69 43.42 -28.59
N GLN A 16 21.44 43.41 -29.03
CA GLN A 16 20.39 42.58 -28.43
C GLN A 16 20.89 41.14 -28.39
N LEU A 17 21.28 40.66 -27.22
CA LEU A 17 21.34 39.23 -26.94
C LEU A 17 19.93 38.84 -26.50
N LEU A 18 19.19 38.29 -27.45
CA LEU A 18 18.03 37.46 -27.16
C LEU A 18 18.49 36.36 -26.18
N PRO A 19 17.73 36.08 -25.11
CA PRO A 19 17.98 34.89 -24.32
C PRO A 19 17.69 33.69 -25.22
N THR A 20 18.73 32.93 -25.55
CA THR A 20 18.57 31.59 -26.08
C THR A 20 17.82 30.78 -25.02
N PRO A 21 16.71 30.11 -25.37
CA PRO A 21 16.05 29.22 -24.44
C PRO A 21 16.99 28.04 -24.19
N THR A 22 17.63 28.05 -23.03
CA THR A 22 18.27 26.86 -22.48
C THR A 22 17.14 25.89 -22.15
N PRO A 23 17.15 24.65 -22.69
CA PRO A 23 16.23 23.64 -22.21
C PRO A 23 16.72 23.24 -20.82
N PHE A 24 16.17 23.88 -19.79
CA PHE A 24 16.09 23.26 -18.46
C PHE A 24 15.16 22.06 -18.60
N LEU A 25 15.73 20.94 -19.06
CA LEU A 25 15.21 19.63 -18.69
C LEU A 25 15.53 19.49 -17.21
N THR A 26 14.60 19.90 -16.35
CA THR A 26 14.55 19.41 -14.97
C THR A 26 14.51 17.89 -15.06
N ALA A 27 15.63 17.26 -14.74
CA ALA A 27 15.85 15.83 -14.81
C ALA A 27 15.15 15.09 -13.65
N SER A 28 13.85 15.37 -13.45
CA SER A 28 12.98 14.69 -12.49
C SER A 28 11.97 13.82 -13.24
N CYS A 29 12.39 13.15 -14.31
CA CYS A 29 11.59 12.07 -14.89
C CYS A 29 11.76 10.83 -14.02
N VAL A 30 10.87 10.64 -13.04
CA VAL A 30 10.76 9.39 -12.30
C VAL A 30 10.25 8.31 -13.26
N ALA A 31 11.17 7.52 -13.83
CA ALA A 31 10.79 6.22 -14.38
C ALA A 31 10.54 5.29 -13.20
N LEU A 32 9.27 5.08 -12.90
CA LEU A 32 8.86 4.28 -11.77
C LEU A 32 8.78 2.82 -12.21
N GLU A 33 9.81 2.05 -11.89
CA GLU A 33 9.78 0.60 -12.02
C GLU A 33 9.45 0.01 -10.65
N THR A 34 8.34 -0.71 -10.58
CA THR A 34 7.93 -1.43 -9.38
C THR A 34 8.36 -2.88 -9.52
N PHE A 35 9.35 -3.27 -8.73
CA PHE A 35 9.68 -4.67 -8.54
C PHE A 35 8.92 -5.17 -7.30
N ILE A 36 7.88 -5.95 -7.54
CA ILE A 36 7.37 -6.85 -6.51
C ILE A 36 8.32 -8.04 -6.55
N PHE A 37 9.15 -8.21 -5.52
CA PHE A 37 9.94 -9.43 -5.39
C PHE A 37 8.97 -10.58 -5.05
N LYS A 38 8.48 -11.22 -6.11
CA LYS A 38 7.76 -12.50 -6.19
C LYS A 38 8.19 -13.19 -7.49
N ALA A 39 8.08 -14.51 -7.55
CA ALA A 39 8.68 -15.48 -8.49
C ALA A 39 8.70 -15.26 -10.04
N GLU A 40 8.59 -14.07 -10.63
CA GLU A 40 8.69 -13.86 -12.09
C GLU A 40 9.48 -12.59 -12.49
N ALA A 41 10.65 -12.37 -11.89
CA ALA A 41 11.55 -11.28 -12.28
C ALA A 41 12.93 -11.78 -12.74
N ILE A 42 12.96 -12.61 -13.79
CA ILE A 42 13.96 -12.53 -14.87
C ILE A 42 13.27 -13.04 -16.15
N HIS A 43 12.49 -12.19 -16.85
CA HIS A 43 12.33 -12.40 -18.29
C HIS A 43 11.81 -11.20 -19.11
N GLU A 44 11.33 -10.12 -18.51
CA GLU A 44 10.87 -8.95 -19.28
C GLU A 44 11.29 -7.63 -18.66
N ALA A 45 12.58 -7.31 -18.80
CA ALA A 45 13.04 -5.92 -18.81
C ALA A 45 14.11 -5.84 -19.90
N PHE A 46 13.90 -4.96 -20.88
CA PHE A 46 14.76 -4.65 -22.05
C PHE A 46 14.61 -5.54 -23.32
N PRO A 47 13.73 -5.16 -24.27
CA PRO A 47 13.77 -5.68 -25.65
C PRO A 47 15.02 -5.23 -26.43
N GLU A 48 15.72 -4.18 -25.97
CA GLU A 48 16.83 -3.54 -26.70
C GLU A 48 18.23 -4.13 -26.39
N ALA A 49 18.33 -5.16 -25.54
CA ALA A 49 19.57 -5.88 -25.25
C ALA A 49 19.76 -7.17 -26.07
N ASN A 50 18.94 -7.38 -27.11
CA ASN A 50 18.91 -8.63 -27.90
C ASN A 50 19.95 -8.72 -29.04
N GLN A 51 21.04 -7.94 -29.01
CA GLN A 51 22.06 -7.99 -30.06
C GLN A 51 23.44 -8.55 -29.67
N ILE A 52 23.68 -8.95 -28.41
CA ILE A 52 25.05 -9.35 -27.98
C ILE A 52 25.12 -10.68 -27.20
N CYS A 53 24.05 -11.47 -27.02
CA CYS A 53 24.16 -12.80 -26.39
C CYS A 53 23.43 -13.91 -27.14
N SER A 54 23.86 -14.14 -28.39
CA SER A 54 23.66 -15.39 -29.12
C SER A 54 24.86 -16.32 -28.91
N SER A 55 24.98 -16.95 -27.74
CA SER A 55 25.79 -18.18 -27.57
C SER A 55 25.52 -18.89 -26.25
N LEU A 56 24.44 -19.67 -26.19
CA LEU A 56 24.32 -20.96 -25.47
C LEU A 56 22.84 -21.35 -25.40
N THR A 57 22.35 -21.78 -26.56
CA THR A 57 21.10 -22.54 -26.66
C THR A 57 21.48 -24.01 -26.52
N LEU A 58 21.12 -24.66 -25.41
CA LEU A 58 21.05 -26.11 -25.35
C LEU A 58 19.58 -26.51 -25.40
N THR A 59 19.21 -26.97 -26.58
CA THR A 59 17.96 -27.62 -26.96
C THR A 59 17.75 -28.92 -26.17
N HIS A 60 16.49 -29.27 -25.89
CA HIS A 60 15.86 -30.60 -26.06
C HIS A 60 14.36 -30.37 -25.74
N GLY A 61 13.39 -30.52 -26.64
CA GLY A 61 13.32 -31.36 -27.83
C GLY A 61 12.62 -32.67 -27.47
N GLU A 62 11.33 -32.74 -27.82
CA GLU A 62 10.40 -33.85 -27.56
C GLU A 62 10.93 -35.23 -27.96
N ALA A 63 10.67 -36.25 -27.14
CA ALA A 63 10.62 -37.64 -27.55
C ALA A 63 9.66 -38.49 -26.68
N PHE A 64 8.80 -39.22 -27.38
CA PHE A 64 7.89 -40.29 -26.95
C PHE A 64 8.50 -41.31 -25.96
N ILE A 65 7.77 -41.68 -24.88
CA ILE A 65 7.72 -43.05 -24.32
C ILE A 65 6.32 -43.34 -23.74
N GLN A 66 5.76 -44.48 -24.17
CA GLN A 66 4.57 -45.15 -23.63
C GLN A 66 4.73 -45.58 -22.16
N GLY A 67 3.63 -45.50 -21.40
CA GLY A 67 3.23 -46.53 -20.44
C GLY A 67 4.17 -46.81 -19.26
N SER A 68 3.98 -46.09 -18.16
CA SER A 68 4.11 -46.66 -16.81
C SER A 68 3.52 -45.69 -15.79
N SER A 69 2.64 -46.20 -14.93
CA SER A 69 2.10 -45.54 -13.75
C SER A 69 3.24 -45.08 -12.83
N LEU A 70 3.44 -43.77 -12.72
CA LEU A 70 4.29 -43.16 -11.70
C LEU A 70 3.47 -42.16 -10.91
N SER A 71 3.37 -42.48 -9.62
CA SER A 71 2.72 -41.74 -8.56
C SER A 71 3.30 -40.34 -8.38
N SER A 72 2.43 -39.43 -7.94
CA SER A 72 2.74 -38.12 -7.33
C SER A 72 3.87 -37.32 -7.99
N ARG A 73 3.53 -36.59 -9.06
CA ARG A 73 4.32 -35.44 -9.51
C ARG A 73 4.21 -34.34 -8.45
N ASP A 74 5.27 -34.16 -7.66
CA ASP A 74 5.50 -32.90 -6.94
C ASP A 74 5.53 -31.76 -7.97
N HIS A 75 4.66 -30.78 -7.75
CA HIS A 75 4.54 -29.63 -8.64
C HIS A 75 5.80 -28.75 -8.48
N PRO A 76 6.43 -28.25 -9.56
CA PRO A 76 7.57 -27.33 -9.47
C PRO A 76 7.27 -26.01 -8.72
N LEU A 77 6.00 -25.75 -8.40
CA LEU A 77 5.59 -24.67 -7.50
C LEU A 77 6.06 -24.89 -6.05
N LYS A 78 6.25 -26.14 -5.61
CA LYS A 78 6.59 -26.47 -4.22
C LYS A 78 8.02 -26.05 -3.86
N GLU A 79 9.00 -26.32 -4.74
CA GLU A 79 10.40 -25.86 -4.56
C GLU A 79 10.56 -24.35 -4.71
N LEU A 80 9.77 -23.71 -5.59
CA LEU A 80 9.77 -22.25 -5.74
C LEU A 80 9.17 -21.52 -4.52
N ILE A 81 8.37 -22.22 -3.72
CA ILE A 81 7.69 -21.70 -2.54
C ILE A 81 8.59 -21.69 -1.29
N GLU A 82 9.59 -22.57 -1.19
CA GLU A 82 10.49 -22.70 -0.02
C GLU A 82 11.54 -21.58 0.10
N CYS A 83 11.71 -20.68 -0.88
CA CYS A 83 12.72 -19.61 -0.79
C CYS A 83 12.19 -18.26 -0.27
N TRP A 84 11.01 -18.24 0.36
CA TRP A 84 10.30 -17.02 0.77
C TRP A 84 10.17 -16.85 2.28
N ASP A 85 10.81 -17.70 3.08
CA ASP A 85 10.41 -17.92 4.47
C ASP A 85 10.44 -16.66 5.34
N CYS A 86 11.27 -15.66 5.04
CA CYS A 86 11.30 -14.42 5.81
C CYS A 86 11.59 -13.16 4.99
N ILE A 87 11.27 -12.00 5.57
CA ILE A 87 11.56 -10.68 5.01
C ILE A 87 13.05 -10.47 4.70
N ARG A 88 13.95 -11.12 5.45
CA ARG A 88 15.39 -11.04 5.20
C ARG A 88 15.75 -11.55 3.82
N SER A 89 15.22 -12.71 3.44
CA SER A 89 15.43 -13.29 2.11
C SER A 89 14.91 -12.40 0.99
N LEU A 90 13.81 -11.66 1.22
CA LEU A 90 13.29 -10.67 0.28
C LEU A 90 14.27 -9.49 0.09
N VAL A 91 14.79 -8.96 1.19
CA VAL A 91 15.76 -7.85 1.16
C VAL A 91 17.09 -8.29 0.54
N ASP A 92 17.55 -9.51 0.79
CA ASP A 92 18.76 -10.05 0.17
C ASP A 92 18.60 -10.18 -1.35
N LYS A 93 17.46 -10.69 -1.83
CA LYS A 93 17.12 -10.72 -3.26
C LYS A 93 17.04 -9.33 -3.89
N ALA A 94 16.44 -8.37 -3.17
CA ALA A 94 16.41 -6.98 -3.59
C ALA A 94 17.83 -6.40 -3.74
N ASN A 95 18.71 -6.68 -2.78
CA ASN A 95 20.12 -6.27 -2.85
C ASN A 95 20.89 -6.94 -3.99
N ASP A 96 20.64 -8.22 -4.26
CA ASP A 96 21.20 -8.92 -5.42
C ASP A 96 20.82 -8.25 -6.74
N TRP A 97 19.56 -7.82 -6.85
CA TRP A 97 19.06 -7.11 -8.01
C TRP A 97 19.67 -5.69 -8.11
N LEU A 98 19.68 -4.91 -7.02
CA LEU A 98 20.26 -3.56 -6.98
C LEU A 98 21.76 -3.54 -7.32
N ARG A 99 22.51 -4.62 -7.02
CA ARG A 99 23.91 -4.76 -7.43
C ARG A 99 24.09 -4.85 -8.94
N LYS A 100 23.08 -5.38 -9.66
CA LYS A 100 23.08 -5.54 -11.12
C LYS A 100 22.53 -4.31 -11.83
N THR A 101 21.76 -3.48 -11.13
CA THR A 101 21.06 -2.29 -11.66
C THR A 101 21.59 -1.03 -10.98
N SER A 102 22.75 -0.53 -11.42
CA SER A 102 23.42 0.63 -10.80
C SER A 102 22.91 2.00 -11.27
N ASP A 103 21.96 2.02 -12.18
CA ASP A 103 21.36 3.22 -12.79
C ASP A 103 20.05 3.66 -12.12
N VAL A 104 19.69 3.05 -10.98
CA VAL A 104 18.49 3.39 -10.21
C VAL A 104 18.81 3.73 -8.76
N GLN A 105 17.98 4.58 -8.16
CA GLN A 105 17.98 4.92 -6.75
C GLN A 105 16.66 4.50 -6.09
N ILE A 106 16.74 3.87 -4.92
CA ILE A 106 15.59 3.63 -4.04
C ILE A 106 15.13 4.96 -3.46
N LYS A 107 13.88 5.33 -3.77
CA LYS A 107 13.19 6.48 -3.19
C LYS A 107 12.42 6.10 -1.93
N SER A 108 11.72 4.96 -1.98
CA SER A 108 10.99 4.41 -0.85
C SER A 108 10.85 2.88 -0.99
N CYS A 109 10.37 2.23 0.06
CA CYS A 109 10.04 0.81 0.07
C CYS A 109 9.00 0.52 1.15
N GLU A 110 8.24 -0.55 0.94
CA GLU A 110 7.18 -0.97 1.85
C GLU A 110 6.94 -2.48 1.79
N SER A 111 6.25 -3.00 2.80
CA SER A 111 5.79 -4.37 2.87
C SER A 111 4.35 -4.47 2.37
N ILE A 112 4.09 -5.22 1.29
CA ILE A 112 2.72 -5.46 0.82
C ILE A 112 2.23 -6.78 1.37
N THR A 113 1.02 -6.83 1.92
CA THR A 113 0.37 -8.08 2.34
C THR A 113 -0.79 -8.40 1.41
N TRP A 114 -0.78 -9.58 0.80
CA TRP A 114 -1.89 -10.17 0.06
C TRP A 114 -2.59 -11.20 0.94
N SER A 115 -3.90 -11.33 0.78
CA SER A 115 -4.70 -12.36 1.42
C SER A 115 -5.64 -13.05 0.42
N ALA A 116 -5.85 -14.34 0.64
CA ALA A 116 -6.82 -15.14 -0.11
C ALA A 116 -7.34 -16.29 0.76
N CYS A 117 -8.61 -16.67 0.57
CA CYS A 117 -9.18 -17.88 1.15
C CYS A 117 -8.60 -19.15 0.52
N ASP A 118 -8.32 -19.13 -0.79
CA ASP A 118 -7.68 -20.22 -1.51
C ASP A 118 -6.16 -19.98 -1.61
N PRO A 119 -5.32 -20.82 -0.98
CA PRO A 119 -3.86 -20.68 -1.04
C PRO A 119 -3.30 -20.80 -2.47
N LYS A 120 -4.03 -21.37 -3.43
CA LYS A 120 -3.60 -21.41 -4.84
C LYS A 120 -3.73 -20.05 -5.53
N LYS A 121 -4.63 -19.18 -5.07
CA LYS A 121 -4.76 -17.80 -5.53
C LYS A 121 -3.70 -16.90 -4.88
N LEU A 122 -3.15 -17.33 -3.75
CA LEU A 122 -2.09 -16.68 -2.99
C LEU A 122 -0.74 -16.76 -3.73
N GLY A 123 -0.59 -15.93 -4.75
CA GLY A 123 0.44 -16.16 -5.77
C GLY A 123 0.40 -15.09 -6.83
N ASP A 124 -0.80 -14.77 -7.24
CA ASP A 124 -1.08 -13.80 -8.28
C ASP A 124 -0.91 -12.37 -7.76
N SER A 125 0.29 -11.81 -7.95
CA SER A 125 0.59 -10.41 -7.60
C SER A 125 -0.19 -9.41 -8.45
N GLU A 126 -0.85 -9.87 -9.51
CA GLU A 126 -1.68 -9.03 -10.37
C GLU A 126 -3.09 -8.83 -9.82
N GLN A 127 -3.49 -9.56 -8.78
CA GLN A 127 -4.80 -9.41 -8.16
C GLN A 127 -4.91 -8.10 -7.39
N MET A 128 -5.95 -7.34 -7.73
CA MET A 128 -6.35 -6.12 -7.03
C MET A 128 -7.44 -6.35 -5.99
N VAL A 129 -8.04 -7.54 -5.96
CA VAL A 129 -9.06 -7.94 -4.99
C VAL A 129 -8.49 -9.05 -4.12
N LEU A 130 -8.40 -8.79 -2.82
CA LEU A 130 -8.03 -9.78 -1.81
C LEU A 130 -9.29 -10.39 -1.21
N THR A 131 -9.19 -11.60 -0.68
CA THR A 131 -10.31 -12.26 -0.01
C THR A 131 -9.93 -12.75 1.37
N ASN A 132 -10.82 -12.48 2.33
CA ASN A 132 -10.73 -12.96 3.71
C ASN A 132 -11.95 -13.81 4.01
N SER A 133 -11.74 -15.00 4.57
CA SER A 133 -12.82 -15.92 4.87
C SER A 133 -13.64 -15.43 6.06
N VAL A 134 -14.97 -15.54 5.96
CA VAL A 134 -15.91 -15.29 7.05
C VAL A 134 -16.76 -16.50 7.42
N THR A 135 -16.40 -17.68 6.94
CA THR A 135 -17.11 -18.92 7.24
C THR A 135 -16.62 -19.57 8.52
N GLU A 136 -17.53 -20.32 9.13
CA GLU A 136 -17.16 -21.22 10.22
C GLU A 136 -16.18 -22.26 9.70
N ASN A 137 -15.01 -22.37 10.32
CA ASN A 137 -13.86 -23.18 9.88
C ASN A 137 -13.13 -22.67 8.64
N GLY A 138 -13.55 -21.52 8.12
CA GLY A 138 -12.84 -20.79 7.09
C GLY A 138 -11.47 -20.33 7.56
N SER A 139 -10.53 -20.22 6.62
CA SER A 139 -9.22 -19.65 6.89
C SER A 139 -8.80 -18.69 5.80
N THR A 140 -8.10 -17.65 6.21
CA THR A 140 -7.46 -16.69 5.32
C THR A 140 -5.97 -16.96 5.33
N HIS A 141 -5.38 -17.16 4.15
CA HIS A 141 -3.93 -17.27 3.99
C HIS A 141 -3.36 -15.92 3.60
N PHE A 142 -2.16 -15.62 4.08
CA PHE A 142 -1.49 -14.35 3.84
C PHE A 142 -0.09 -14.58 3.26
N ILE A 143 0.31 -13.73 2.31
CA ILE A 143 1.70 -13.57 1.88
C ILE A 143 2.08 -12.11 2.00
N ARG A 144 3.26 -11.84 2.54
CA ARG A 144 3.89 -10.54 2.58
C ARG A 144 5.08 -10.49 1.63
N GLY A 145 5.13 -9.47 0.80
CA GLY A 145 6.23 -9.18 -0.12
C GLY A 145 6.88 -7.83 0.17
N LEU A 146 7.94 -7.55 -0.57
CA LEU A 146 8.67 -6.29 -0.54
C LEU A 146 8.47 -5.57 -1.87
N ARG A 147 8.09 -4.29 -1.80
CA ARG A 147 8.01 -3.40 -2.95
C ARG A 147 9.04 -2.28 -2.82
N LEU A 148 9.76 -2.03 -3.90
CA LEU A 148 10.68 -0.90 -4.03
C LEU A 148 10.08 0.15 -4.96
N TRP A 149 10.22 1.42 -4.56
CA TRP A 149 9.93 2.58 -5.38
C TRP A 149 11.24 3.16 -5.86
N LEU A 150 11.47 3.11 -7.17
CA LEU A 150 12.74 3.45 -7.79
C LEU A 150 12.63 4.72 -8.63
N ALA A 151 13.75 5.42 -8.75
CA ALA A 151 13.92 6.51 -9.70
C ALA A 151 15.25 6.34 -10.47
N PRO A 152 15.32 6.73 -11.75
CA PRO A 152 16.57 6.74 -12.49
C PRO A 152 17.61 7.64 -11.81
N LYS A 153 18.82 7.13 -11.65
CA LYS A 153 19.98 7.89 -11.16
C LYS A 153 21.27 7.33 -11.78
N PRO A 154 21.57 7.66 -13.05
CA PRO A 154 22.77 7.16 -13.71
C PRO A 154 24.02 7.61 -12.94
N GLY A 155 25.00 6.70 -12.83
CA GLY A 155 26.26 6.95 -12.14
C GLY A 155 26.17 6.93 -10.60
N CYS A 156 25.05 6.49 -10.02
CA CYS A 156 24.98 6.27 -8.58
C CYS A 156 25.74 5.00 -8.17
N LYS A 157 26.28 4.99 -6.95
CA LYS A 157 26.82 3.74 -6.36
C LYS A 157 25.65 2.82 -6.03
N ALA A 158 25.82 1.52 -6.30
CA ALA A 158 24.84 0.51 -5.93
C ALA A 158 24.47 0.65 -4.44
N GLN A 159 23.18 0.82 -4.18
CA GLN A 159 22.65 0.93 -2.82
C GLN A 159 22.48 -0.46 -2.22
N VAL A 160 22.72 -0.58 -0.91
CA VAL A 160 22.37 -1.77 -0.14
C VAL A 160 21.27 -1.40 0.85
N LEU A 161 20.10 -1.97 0.60
CA LEU A 161 18.95 -1.93 1.46
C LEU A 161 19.23 -2.73 2.74
N GLY A 162 19.11 -2.06 3.88
CA GLY A 162 19.00 -2.66 5.20
C GLY A 162 17.58 -2.53 5.73
N PHE A 163 17.23 -3.40 6.66
CA PHE A 163 16.00 -3.26 7.44
C PHE A 163 16.23 -3.71 8.89
N THR A 164 15.38 -3.25 9.80
CA THR A 164 15.32 -3.71 11.19
C THR A 164 13.89 -3.59 11.69
N ASP A 165 13.41 -4.61 12.39
CA ASP A 165 12.06 -4.67 12.96
C ASP A 165 12.11 -4.41 14.46
N PHE A 166 11.19 -3.59 14.95
CA PHE A 166 10.98 -3.29 16.36
C PHE A 166 9.58 -3.75 16.73
N CYS A 167 9.51 -4.91 17.38
CA CYS A 167 8.26 -5.59 17.71
C CYS A 167 7.95 -5.34 19.21
N PRO A 168 6.70 -5.02 19.59
CA PRO A 168 6.37 -4.58 20.94
C PRO A 168 6.49 -5.69 21.98
N GLU A 169 6.83 -5.30 23.21
CA GLU A 169 6.93 -6.17 24.37
C GLU A 169 5.98 -5.69 25.48
N GLY A 170 5.22 -6.62 26.06
CA GLY A 170 4.34 -6.32 27.20
C GLY A 170 3.30 -5.22 26.91
N SER A 171 3.44 -4.06 27.55
CA SER A 171 2.55 -2.91 27.42
C SER A 171 3.11 -1.79 26.53
N ASP A 172 4.01 -2.13 25.61
CA ASP A 172 4.61 -1.17 24.69
C ASP A 172 3.56 -0.38 23.90
N THR A 173 3.87 0.90 23.70
CA THR A 173 3.14 1.80 22.79
C THR A 173 3.96 2.04 21.53
N ILE A 174 3.34 2.58 20.48
CA ILE A 174 4.07 3.01 19.28
C ILE A 174 5.19 3.99 19.62
N GLN A 175 4.96 4.93 20.54
CA GLN A 175 6.00 5.87 21.00
C GLN A 175 7.17 5.14 21.69
N SER A 176 6.89 4.07 22.44
CA SER A 176 7.93 3.26 23.08
C SER A 176 8.80 2.56 22.02
N LEU A 177 8.19 2.07 20.93
CA LEU A 177 8.92 1.53 19.78
C LEU A 177 9.81 2.59 19.12
N ILE A 178 9.27 3.79 18.87
CA ILE A 178 10.05 4.92 18.31
C ILE A 178 11.26 5.25 19.20
N ASN A 179 11.07 5.31 20.51
CA ASN A 179 12.15 5.57 21.45
C ASN A 179 13.25 4.49 21.35
N ARG A 180 12.87 3.21 21.18
CA ARG A 180 13.85 2.12 20.95
C ARG A 180 14.60 2.27 19.64
N VAL A 181 13.94 2.69 18.55
CA VAL A 181 14.62 2.97 17.28
C VAL A 181 15.63 4.10 17.45
N ASN A 182 15.25 5.18 18.14
CA ASN A 182 16.13 6.32 18.39
C ASN A 182 17.36 5.93 19.22
N VAL A 183 17.21 5.05 20.22
CA VAL A 183 18.36 4.50 20.96
C VAL A 183 19.35 3.77 20.04
N GLU A 184 18.87 3.02 19.06
CA GLU A 184 19.72 2.33 18.08
C GLU A 184 20.38 3.30 17.07
N ILE A 185 19.70 4.39 16.72
CA ILE A 185 20.30 5.50 15.96
C ILE A 185 21.43 6.16 16.77
N ASP A 186 21.17 6.53 18.01
CA ASP A 186 22.14 7.20 18.91
C ASP A 186 23.37 6.33 19.17
N ARG A 187 23.17 5.00 19.29
CA ARG A 187 24.26 4.01 19.42
C ARG A 187 25.05 3.80 18.12
N GLY A 188 24.53 4.29 17.00
CA GLY A 188 25.10 4.05 15.67
C GLY A 188 25.04 2.59 15.25
N THR A 189 24.09 1.79 15.75
CA THR A 189 23.82 0.43 15.25
C THR A 189 23.00 0.50 13.97
N LEU A 190 22.07 1.46 13.89
CA LEU A 190 21.29 1.75 12.69
C LEU A 190 22.02 2.79 11.81
N LYS A 191 23.03 2.34 11.06
CA LYS A 191 23.80 3.21 10.16
C LYS A 191 23.19 3.30 8.77
N GLY A 192 22.93 4.52 8.32
CA GLY A 192 22.56 4.84 6.95
C GLY A 192 21.48 5.90 6.87
N ARG A 193 21.06 6.20 5.64
CA ARG A 193 19.92 7.07 5.39
C ARG A 193 18.64 6.27 5.58
N ILE A 194 17.78 6.70 6.50
CA ILE A 194 16.43 6.13 6.66
C ILE A 194 15.63 6.39 5.38
N LEU A 195 15.17 5.32 4.74
CA LEU A 195 14.36 5.36 3.53
C LEU A 195 12.87 5.44 3.89
N SER A 196 12.42 4.54 4.75
CA SER A 196 11.01 4.44 5.17
C SER A 196 10.92 3.90 6.60
N LEU A 197 9.90 4.37 7.32
CA LEU A 197 9.48 3.85 8.61
C LEU A 197 8.03 3.38 8.47
N GLU A 198 7.83 2.08 8.49
CA GLU A 198 6.55 1.43 8.23
C GLU A 198 5.94 0.88 9.53
N THR A 199 4.64 1.08 9.73
CA THR A 199 3.87 0.33 10.74
C THR A 199 3.32 -0.93 10.07
N ILE A 200 3.80 -2.11 10.48
CA ILE A 200 3.30 -3.39 9.99
C ILE A 200 2.44 -4.08 11.05
N SER A 201 1.40 -4.78 10.61
CA SER A 201 0.63 -5.68 11.48
C SER A 201 1.25 -7.07 11.47
N ALA A 202 1.53 -7.65 12.63
CA ALA A 202 2.04 -9.01 12.78
C ALA A 202 1.12 -9.82 13.71
N PRO A 203 0.87 -11.11 13.40
CA PRO A 203 0.13 -11.98 14.31
C PRO A 203 0.96 -12.24 15.58
N VAL A 204 0.27 -12.40 16.71
CA VAL A 204 0.88 -12.84 17.97
C VAL A 204 0.60 -14.34 18.14
N VAL A 205 1.65 -15.16 18.11
CA VAL A 205 1.58 -16.62 18.21
C VAL A 205 2.28 -17.05 19.50
N ASN A 206 1.54 -17.73 20.39
CA ASN A 206 2.06 -18.17 21.69
C ASN A 206 2.70 -17.04 22.52
N GLY A 207 2.16 -15.82 22.41
CA GLY A 207 2.68 -14.63 23.09
C GLY A 207 3.85 -13.93 22.38
N ASN A 208 4.37 -14.49 21.28
CA ASN A 208 5.45 -13.90 20.50
C ASN A 208 4.90 -13.17 19.27
N VAL A 209 5.49 -12.03 18.93
CA VAL A 209 5.12 -11.25 17.75
C VAL A 209 5.90 -11.76 16.53
N GLU A 210 5.21 -12.37 15.58
CA GLU A 210 5.83 -12.99 14.39
C GLU A 210 5.97 -11.98 13.23
N CYS A 211 6.91 -11.03 13.39
CA CYS A 211 7.09 -9.91 12.45
C CYS A 211 7.97 -10.25 11.23
N SER A 212 8.82 -11.27 11.32
CA SER A 212 9.71 -11.71 10.23
C SER A 212 9.05 -12.60 9.20
N GLU A 213 7.97 -13.29 9.60
CA GLU A 213 7.23 -14.23 8.76
C GLU A 213 6.61 -13.50 7.57
N THR A 214 6.80 -14.09 6.40
CA THR A 214 6.15 -13.61 5.17
C THR A 214 4.90 -14.39 4.84
N ARG A 215 4.62 -15.48 5.56
CA ARG A 215 3.46 -16.33 5.32
C ARG A 215 2.83 -16.74 6.63
N TRP A 216 1.51 -16.62 6.71
CA TRP A 216 0.76 -17.12 7.85
C TRP A 216 -0.69 -17.40 7.44
N GLN A 217 -1.42 -18.04 8.32
CA GLN A 217 -2.82 -18.38 8.14
C GLN A 217 -3.59 -17.96 9.38
N LEU A 218 -4.76 -17.35 9.19
CA LEU A 218 -5.68 -17.01 10.26
C LEU A 218 -7.00 -17.76 10.05
N SER A 219 -7.46 -18.46 11.08
CA SER A 219 -8.83 -18.99 11.13
C SER A 219 -9.81 -17.83 11.35
N ALA A 220 -10.97 -17.89 10.69
CA ALA A 220 -12.03 -16.90 10.82
C ALA A 220 -12.75 -16.96 12.19
N ASN A 221 -12.71 -18.12 12.88
CA ASN A 221 -13.53 -18.40 14.06
C ASN A 221 -13.14 -17.60 15.32
N GLU A 222 -11.84 -17.36 15.48
CA GLU A 222 -11.27 -16.90 16.75
C GLU A 222 -10.79 -15.46 16.64
N ASP A 223 -10.93 -14.74 17.75
CA ASP A 223 -10.26 -13.47 17.94
C ASP A 223 -8.75 -13.69 17.91
N LYS A 224 -8.04 -12.98 17.01
CA LYS A 224 -6.60 -13.15 16.83
C LYS A 224 -5.85 -11.95 17.38
N PRO A 225 -4.97 -12.12 18.38
CA PRO A 225 -4.13 -11.04 18.85
C PRO A 225 -3.12 -10.67 17.76
N HIS A 226 -2.97 -9.37 17.54
CA HIS A 226 -2.03 -8.78 16.60
C HIS A 226 -1.24 -7.67 17.28
N ALA A 227 -0.09 -7.37 16.70
CA ALA A 227 0.77 -6.29 17.14
C ALA A 227 1.19 -5.41 15.97
N PHE A 228 1.24 -4.11 16.20
CA PHE A 228 1.92 -3.16 15.34
C PHE A 228 3.41 -3.17 15.65
N CYS A 229 4.21 -3.52 14.66
CA CYS A 229 5.67 -3.42 14.70
C CYS A 229 6.11 -2.24 13.86
N LEU A 230 7.25 -1.64 14.19
CA LEU A 230 7.91 -0.66 13.34
C LEU A 230 9.00 -1.34 12.53
N ARG A 231 8.88 -1.28 11.20
CA ARG A 231 9.92 -1.74 10.27
C ARG A 231 10.66 -0.53 9.72
N VAL A 232 11.95 -0.46 9.99
CA VAL A 232 12.82 0.63 9.53
C VAL A 232 13.63 0.15 8.35
N PHE A 233 13.41 0.73 7.18
CA PHE A 233 14.25 0.50 6.00
C PHE A 233 15.28 1.61 5.83
N PHE A 234 16.51 1.26 5.49
CA PHE A 234 17.61 2.23 5.39
C PHE A 234 18.64 1.84 4.33
N CYS A 235 19.33 2.84 3.78
CA CYS A 235 20.43 2.64 2.83
C CYS A 235 21.77 2.66 3.56
N LYS A 236 22.46 1.51 3.64
CA LYS A 236 23.68 1.31 4.45
C LYS A 236 24.87 2.19 4.05
N GLN A 237 25.00 2.54 2.77
CA GLN A 237 26.15 3.29 2.23
C GLN A 237 25.99 4.82 2.35
N ALA A 238 24.85 5.32 2.79
CA ALA A 238 24.63 6.76 2.84
C ALA A 238 25.29 7.36 4.09
N ASN A 239 26.04 8.45 3.90
CA ASN A 239 26.68 9.18 4.99
C ASN A 239 25.71 10.04 5.81
N ILE A 240 24.50 10.28 5.29
CA ILE A 240 23.47 11.05 5.98
C ILE A 240 22.89 10.17 7.08
N MET A 241 23.18 10.53 8.33
CA MET A 241 22.59 9.91 9.50
C MET A 241 21.38 10.74 9.92
N ALA A 242 20.22 10.11 10.06
CA ALA A 242 19.13 10.73 10.80
C ALA A 242 19.60 10.94 12.24
N THR A 243 19.32 12.11 12.83
CA THR A 243 19.60 12.31 14.25
C THR A 243 18.51 11.72 15.13
N HIS A 244 17.29 11.66 14.61
CA HIS A 244 16.12 11.19 15.33
C HIS A 244 15.03 10.81 14.34
N ILE A 245 14.12 9.94 14.73
CA ILE A 245 12.89 9.65 14.00
C ILE A 245 11.67 9.85 14.89
N GLY A 246 10.52 10.14 14.28
CA GLY A 246 9.26 10.32 14.96
C GLY A 246 8.07 9.94 14.10
N VAL A 247 6.90 9.88 14.74
CA VAL A 247 5.61 9.72 14.06
C VAL A 247 4.64 10.77 14.59
N GLN A 248 3.78 11.27 13.70
CA GLN A 248 2.64 12.09 14.05
C GLN A 248 1.37 11.44 13.51
N ASP A 249 0.45 11.13 14.40
CA ASP A 249 -0.83 10.53 14.06
C ASP A 249 -1.92 11.58 13.91
N PHE A 250 -2.73 11.44 12.87
CA PHE A 250 -3.92 12.22 12.59
C PHE A 250 -5.13 11.31 12.66
N VAL A 251 -5.79 11.37 13.81
CA VAL A 251 -6.99 10.58 14.12
C VAL A 251 -8.24 11.34 13.60
N PRO A 252 -9.15 10.68 12.85
CA PRO A 252 -10.36 11.34 12.35
C PRO A 252 -11.26 11.76 13.49
N PHE A 253 -11.73 13.00 13.51
CA PHE A 253 -12.70 13.44 14.51
C PHE A 253 -14.07 12.81 14.25
N LEU A 254 -14.81 12.51 15.31
CA LEU A 254 -16.22 12.13 15.23
C LEU A 254 -17.07 13.41 15.29
N GLY A 255 -17.68 13.79 14.17
CA GLY A 255 -18.65 14.87 14.07
C GLY A 255 -20.09 14.36 13.95
N ASP A 256 -21.02 15.28 13.73
CA ASP A 256 -22.46 14.96 13.62
C ASP A 256 -22.77 14.06 12.40
N GLU A 257 -21.99 14.17 11.33
CA GLU A 257 -22.12 13.39 10.09
C GLU A 257 -21.27 12.10 10.09
N GLY A 258 -20.68 11.75 11.23
CA GLY A 258 -19.78 10.61 11.37
C GLY A 258 -18.30 11.01 11.43
N TYR A 259 -17.42 10.08 11.06
CA TYR A 259 -15.99 10.34 11.08
C TYR A 259 -15.55 11.25 9.94
N GLN A 260 -14.66 12.17 10.28
CA GLN A 260 -13.92 13.02 9.36
C GLN A 260 -13.34 12.22 8.18
N GLY A 261 -13.39 12.80 6.98
CA GLY A 261 -12.85 12.21 5.77
C GLY A 261 -11.31 12.21 5.76
N PHE A 262 -10.72 11.38 4.90
CA PHE A 262 -9.26 11.31 4.77
C PHE A 262 -8.63 12.58 4.18
N SER A 263 -9.35 13.30 3.32
CA SER A 263 -8.94 14.62 2.82
C SER A 263 -8.58 15.56 3.97
N ASP A 264 -9.43 15.59 4.99
CA ASP A 264 -9.29 16.52 6.10
C ASP A 264 -8.15 16.08 7.04
N LEU A 265 -7.85 14.77 7.12
CA LEU A 265 -6.63 14.27 7.77
C LEU A 265 -5.37 14.80 7.08
N VAL A 266 -5.37 14.81 5.74
CA VAL A 266 -4.27 15.36 4.94
C VAL A 266 -4.14 16.87 5.12
N GLU A 267 -5.24 17.61 5.17
CA GLU A 267 -5.20 19.05 5.45
C GLU A 267 -4.59 19.37 6.83
N ARG A 268 -4.96 18.58 7.85
CA ARG A 268 -4.38 18.69 9.20
C ARG A 268 -2.89 18.31 9.20
N ALA A 269 -2.50 17.28 8.46
CA ALA A 269 -1.11 16.89 8.31
C ALA A 269 -0.28 17.99 7.63
N ASN A 270 -0.78 18.58 6.56
CA ASN A 270 -0.17 19.74 5.91
C ASN A 270 -0.06 20.95 6.82
N SER A 271 -1.08 21.20 7.65
CA SER A 271 -1.07 22.30 8.62
C SER A 271 -0.01 22.09 9.70
N TRP A 272 0.17 20.86 10.16
CA TRP A 272 1.24 20.51 11.10
C TRP A 272 2.63 20.63 10.46
N LEU A 273 2.83 20.08 9.24
CA LEU A 273 4.12 20.14 8.53
C LEU A 273 4.61 21.57 8.28
N LYS A 274 3.72 22.55 8.10
CA LYS A 274 4.09 23.98 7.97
C LYS A 274 4.84 24.53 9.19
N GLY A 275 4.64 23.94 10.36
CA GLY A 275 5.31 24.32 11.60
C GLY A 275 6.67 23.64 11.82
N GLU A 276 7.03 22.66 10.99
CA GLU A 276 8.22 21.83 11.16
C GLU A 276 9.28 22.20 10.12
N THR A 277 10.47 22.62 10.56
CA THR A 277 11.55 23.09 9.65
C THR A 277 12.70 22.11 9.48
N ASP A 278 12.83 21.15 10.40
CA ASP A 278 14.03 20.31 10.54
C ASP A 278 13.71 18.82 10.38
N ILE A 279 12.64 18.51 9.64
CA ILE A 279 12.18 17.13 9.43
C ILE A 279 12.09 16.78 7.95
N ARG A 280 12.36 15.52 7.64
CA ARG A 280 12.08 14.89 6.36
C ARG A 280 11.07 13.79 6.57
N VAL A 281 9.92 13.87 5.91
CA VAL A 281 8.95 12.78 5.90
C VAL A 281 9.58 11.58 5.21
N THR A 282 9.56 10.44 5.89
CA THR A 282 10.06 9.16 5.38
C THR A 282 8.94 8.26 4.91
N ASN A 283 7.73 8.42 5.46
CA ASN A 283 6.58 7.62 5.09
C ASN A 283 5.27 8.31 5.52
N MET A 284 4.20 8.07 4.77
CA MET A 284 2.83 8.41 5.16
C MET A 284 1.97 7.17 4.94
N GLN A 285 1.28 6.76 5.99
CA GLN A 285 0.59 5.48 6.01
C GLN A 285 -0.79 5.57 6.62
N SER A 286 -1.76 4.94 5.98
CA SER A 286 -3.12 4.75 6.48
C SER A 286 -3.22 3.52 7.37
N VAL A 287 -3.04 3.71 8.67
CA VAL A 287 -3.06 2.62 9.63
C VAL A 287 -4.49 2.33 10.06
N MET A 288 -4.94 1.10 9.90
CA MET A 288 -6.24 0.66 10.43
C MET A 288 -6.08 0.39 11.93
N VAL A 289 -6.80 1.13 12.75
CA VAL A 289 -6.76 1.03 14.22
C VAL A 289 -8.13 0.66 14.75
N GLN A 290 -8.15 -0.06 15.87
CA GLN A 290 -9.38 -0.33 16.60
C GLN A 290 -9.58 0.72 17.67
N LYS A 291 -10.82 1.16 17.83
CA LYS A 291 -11.21 2.00 18.94
C LYS A 291 -11.15 1.18 20.22
N ASN A 292 -10.43 1.71 21.20
CA ASN A 292 -10.39 1.17 22.55
C ASN A 292 -11.38 1.96 23.43
N ASP A 293 -11.67 1.46 24.62
CA ASP A 293 -12.55 2.14 25.60
C ASP A 293 -11.98 3.47 26.13
N GLY A 294 -10.73 3.80 25.78
CA GLY A 294 -10.06 5.03 26.17
C GLY A 294 -10.48 6.27 25.37
N PRO A 295 -9.87 7.42 25.68
CA PRO A 295 -10.08 8.65 24.93
C PRO A 295 -9.78 8.46 23.44
N HIS A 296 -10.63 9.00 22.57
CA HIS A 296 -10.46 8.90 21.12
C HIS A 296 -9.09 9.42 20.63
N SER A 297 -8.54 10.43 21.32
CA SER A 297 -7.21 11.00 21.07
C SER A 297 -6.05 10.03 21.30
N GLU A 298 -6.24 8.98 22.09
CA GLU A 298 -5.23 7.94 22.35
C GLU A 298 -5.29 6.81 21.32
N THR A 299 -6.27 6.83 20.41
CA THR A 299 -6.40 5.79 19.39
C THR A 299 -5.20 5.79 18.44
N GLY A 300 -4.63 4.61 18.22
CA GLY A 300 -3.41 4.43 17.41
C GLY A 300 -2.11 4.41 18.19
N SER A 301 -2.13 4.77 19.49
CA SER A 301 -0.95 4.69 20.36
C SER A 301 -0.64 3.26 20.83
N ALA A 302 -1.67 2.41 20.95
CA ALA A 302 -1.52 1.03 21.39
C ALA A 302 -0.77 0.19 20.34
N ALA A 303 0.24 -0.56 20.77
CA ALA A 303 0.97 -1.46 19.88
C ALA A 303 0.30 -2.84 19.75
N PHE A 304 -0.59 -3.23 20.66
CA PHE A 304 -1.34 -4.48 20.60
C PHE A 304 -2.82 -4.24 20.31
N TYR A 305 -3.43 -5.13 19.54
CA TYR A 305 -4.86 -5.11 19.24
C TYR A 305 -5.36 -6.52 18.90
N VAL A 306 -6.67 -6.70 18.71
CA VAL A 306 -7.27 -8.02 18.46
C VAL A 306 -8.11 -7.96 17.21
N ILE A 307 -7.75 -8.68 16.15
CA ILE A 307 -8.63 -8.84 14.98
C ILE A 307 -9.84 -9.69 15.41
N PRO A 308 -11.07 -9.16 15.36
CA PRO A 308 -12.24 -9.91 15.81
C PRO A 308 -12.54 -11.06 14.85
N GLY A 309 -12.80 -12.23 15.40
CA GLY A 309 -13.31 -13.38 14.66
C GLY A 309 -14.76 -13.20 14.25
N ILE A 310 -15.30 -14.16 13.50
CA ILE A 310 -16.73 -14.18 13.10
C ILE A 310 -17.66 -14.36 14.30
N ASN A 311 -17.13 -14.86 15.43
CA ASN A 311 -17.85 -15.13 16.66
C ASN A 311 -17.66 -14.05 17.73
N CYS A 312 -17.01 -12.92 17.41
CA CYS A 312 -16.86 -11.81 18.34
C CYS A 312 -18.24 -11.25 18.72
N GLU A 313 -18.59 -11.29 20.01
CA GLU A 313 -19.93 -10.91 20.52
C GLU A 313 -20.22 -9.42 20.33
N HIS A 314 -19.18 -8.59 20.31
CA HIS A 314 -19.30 -7.15 20.21
C HIS A 314 -18.55 -6.65 18.98
N PRO A 315 -19.25 -6.03 18.00
CA PRO A 315 -18.57 -5.45 16.86
C PRO A 315 -17.59 -4.37 17.36
N ARG A 316 -16.32 -4.52 16.99
CA ARG A 316 -15.30 -3.52 17.30
C ARG A 316 -15.30 -2.46 16.22
N GLU A 317 -15.36 -1.22 16.66
CA GLU A 317 -15.24 -0.08 15.75
C GLU A 317 -13.79 0.07 15.30
N SER A 318 -13.58 0.17 14.00
CA SER A 318 -12.26 0.36 13.40
C SER A 318 -12.29 1.52 12.41
N PHE A 319 -11.27 2.34 12.41
CA PHE A 319 -11.11 3.42 11.44
C PHE A 319 -9.65 3.54 11.01
N ARG A 320 -9.42 4.34 9.96
CA ARG A 320 -8.08 4.61 9.46
C ARG A 320 -7.58 5.93 10.01
N ILE A 321 -6.39 5.92 10.59
CA ILE A 321 -5.64 7.13 10.90
C ILE A 321 -4.64 7.39 9.79
N LEU A 322 -4.23 8.64 9.62
CA LEU A 322 -3.06 8.98 8.82
C LEU A 322 -1.85 9.11 9.77
N ARG A 323 -0.85 8.26 9.60
CA ARG A 323 0.42 8.32 10.33
C ARG A 323 1.48 8.92 9.43
N VAL A 324 2.07 10.03 9.85
CA VAL A 324 3.21 10.67 9.17
C VAL A 324 4.47 10.31 9.93
N ALA A 325 5.34 9.50 9.32
CA ALA A 325 6.65 9.17 9.86
C ALA A 325 7.71 10.10 9.30
N PHE A 326 8.61 10.59 10.15
CA PHE A 326 9.63 11.56 9.79
C PHE A 326 10.97 11.27 10.45
N ALA A 327 12.04 11.78 9.84
CA ALA A 327 13.39 11.82 10.38
C ALA A 327 13.83 13.27 10.59
N LYS A 328 14.42 13.60 11.73
CA LYS A 328 15.08 14.88 11.97
C LYS A 328 16.44 14.90 11.29
N ILE A 329 16.78 16.02 10.66
CA ILE A 329 18.03 16.22 9.93
C ILE A 329 18.81 17.35 10.60
N SER A 330 20.13 17.17 10.76
CA SER A 330 21.01 18.24 11.25
C SER A 330 21.20 19.31 10.17
N PRO A 331 21.04 20.61 10.49
CA PRO A 331 21.20 21.72 9.54
C PRO A 331 22.58 21.80 8.86
N SER A 332 23.60 21.16 9.44
CA SER A 332 25.00 21.27 9.02
C SER A 332 25.43 20.30 7.91
N GLU A 333 24.59 19.34 7.51
CA GLU A 333 24.94 18.33 6.50
C GLU A 333 24.31 18.59 5.12
N ASP A 334 23.68 19.75 4.95
CA ASP A 334 22.80 20.06 3.81
C ASP A 334 23.61 20.43 2.55
N GLY A 335 24.12 19.38 1.90
CA GLY A 335 24.85 19.46 0.63
C GLY A 335 24.02 19.09 -0.60
N GLY A 336 22.72 18.79 -0.49
CA GLY A 336 21.90 18.60 -1.69
C GLY A 336 20.63 17.79 -1.55
N ASP A 337 19.57 18.40 -2.10
CA ASP A 337 18.38 17.78 -2.69
C ASP A 337 17.36 17.10 -1.76
N ASP A 338 17.59 17.08 -0.45
CA ASP A 338 16.56 16.64 0.50
C ASP A 338 15.56 17.79 0.73
N MET A 339 14.54 17.83 -0.14
CA MET A 339 13.49 18.83 -0.13
C MET A 339 12.87 19.00 1.27
N ASN A 340 12.86 20.24 1.75
CA ASN A 340 11.87 20.69 2.72
C ASN A 340 10.48 20.46 2.11
N ILE A 341 9.66 19.68 2.81
CA ILE A 341 8.34 19.32 2.33
C ILE A 341 7.41 20.52 2.54
N CYS A 342 7.15 21.22 1.44
CA CYS A 342 6.01 22.12 1.29
C CYS A 342 4.71 21.31 1.21
N PRO A 343 3.52 21.92 1.43
CA PRO A 343 2.28 21.17 1.51
C PRO A 343 2.14 20.13 0.38
N PHE A 344 1.83 18.90 0.77
CA PHE A 344 1.72 17.77 -0.13
C PHE A 344 0.26 17.57 -0.56
N SER A 345 0.09 16.94 -1.72
CA SER A 345 -1.19 16.43 -2.19
C SER A 345 -1.16 14.89 -2.20
N TYR A 346 -2.32 14.25 -2.32
CA TYR A 346 -2.39 12.80 -2.53
C TYR A 346 -3.26 12.47 -3.73
N GLU A 347 -2.94 11.36 -4.40
CA GLU A 347 -3.69 10.82 -5.53
C GLU A 347 -3.98 9.33 -5.32
N ASN A 348 -5.21 8.91 -5.57
CA ASN A 348 -5.64 7.51 -5.40
C ASN A 348 -5.85 6.83 -6.75
N PHE A 349 -5.14 5.75 -6.97
CA PHE A 349 -5.33 4.85 -8.11
C PHE A 349 -6.06 3.61 -7.63
N THR A 350 -7.39 3.70 -7.67
CA THR A 350 -8.29 2.57 -7.43
C THR A 350 -8.48 1.82 -8.75
N PRO A 351 -8.38 0.48 -8.76
CA PRO A 351 -8.57 -0.33 -9.95
C PRO A 351 -9.98 -0.13 -10.51
N GLU A 352 -10.08 -0.04 -11.83
CA GLU A 352 -11.35 0.13 -12.54
C GLU A 352 -11.83 -1.20 -13.13
N ILE A 353 -13.13 -1.31 -13.40
CA ILE A 353 -13.66 -2.43 -14.20
C ILE A 353 -13.32 -2.15 -15.67
N VAL A 354 -12.60 -3.08 -16.30
CA VAL A 354 -12.17 -3.01 -17.70
C VAL A 354 -13.05 -3.92 -18.55
N THR A 355 -13.65 -3.34 -19.59
CA THR A 355 -14.35 -4.09 -20.65
C THR A 355 -13.41 -4.27 -21.85
N PRO A 356 -12.84 -5.46 -22.08
CA PRO A 356 -11.91 -5.66 -23.19
C PRO A 356 -12.62 -5.41 -24.53
N ARG A 357 -11.93 -4.83 -25.53
CA ARG A 357 -12.56 -4.48 -26.83
C ARG A 357 -12.70 -5.66 -27.81
N THR A 358 -12.84 -6.89 -27.31
CA THR A 358 -12.88 -8.09 -28.17
C THR A 358 -14.30 -8.43 -28.62
N ASP A 359 -14.46 -8.77 -29.91
CA ASP A 359 -15.75 -8.80 -30.65
C ASP A 359 -16.74 -9.92 -30.30
N LEU A 360 -16.53 -10.72 -29.24
CA LEU A 360 -17.35 -11.92 -29.00
C LEU A 360 -17.98 -12.03 -27.60
N LYS A 361 -18.37 -10.89 -27.01
CA LYS A 361 -18.90 -10.70 -25.64
C LYS A 361 -17.77 -10.39 -24.65
N PRO A 362 -17.44 -9.11 -24.46
CA PRO A 362 -16.37 -8.74 -23.57
C PRO A 362 -16.76 -9.05 -22.12
N LYS A 363 -16.01 -9.96 -21.49
CA LYS A 363 -16.17 -10.23 -20.06
C LYS A 363 -15.50 -9.09 -19.31
N GLU A 364 -16.29 -8.34 -18.56
CA GLU A 364 -15.78 -7.35 -17.61
C GLU A 364 -14.82 -8.03 -16.63
N ARG A 365 -13.70 -7.36 -16.35
CA ARG A 365 -12.74 -7.81 -15.34
C ARG A 365 -12.24 -6.62 -14.54
N MET A 366 -11.79 -6.87 -13.32
CA MET A 366 -11.03 -5.85 -12.58
C MET A 366 -9.71 -5.56 -13.31
N GLU A 367 -9.29 -4.30 -13.26
CA GLU A 367 -7.94 -3.90 -13.62
C GLU A 367 -6.91 -4.71 -12.81
N LYS A 368 -5.82 -5.11 -13.46
CA LYS A 368 -4.71 -5.81 -12.81
C LYS A 368 -3.79 -4.81 -12.12
N MET A 369 -3.05 -5.28 -11.13
CA MET A 369 -2.04 -4.49 -10.41
C MET A 369 -1.08 -3.76 -11.36
N LYS A 370 -0.51 -4.45 -12.37
CA LYS A 370 0.39 -3.83 -13.36
C LYS A 370 -0.27 -2.68 -14.13
N GLU A 371 -1.56 -2.78 -14.44
CA GLU A 371 -2.32 -1.75 -15.17
C GLU A 371 -2.56 -0.52 -14.27
N THR A 372 -2.99 -0.73 -13.03
CA THR A 372 -3.16 0.36 -12.05
C THR A 372 -1.83 1.07 -11.74
N PHE A 373 -0.73 0.32 -11.63
CA PHE A 373 0.60 0.90 -11.50
C PHE A 373 1.03 1.68 -12.74
N ALA A 374 0.72 1.20 -13.94
CA ALA A 374 1.03 1.92 -15.16
C ALA A 374 0.32 3.29 -15.18
N LYS A 375 -0.92 3.38 -14.68
CA LYS A 375 -1.63 4.65 -14.47
C LYS A 375 -0.92 5.55 -13.45
N ALA A 376 -0.60 5.02 -12.26
CA ALA A 376 0.12 5.77 -11.22
C ALA A 376 1.47 6.31 -11.73
N SER A 377 2.23 5.48 -12.45
CA SER A 377 3.51 5.85 -13.03
C SER A 377 3.35 6.88 -14.16
N SER A 378 2.30 6.75 -14.97
CA SER A 378 1.98 7.72 -16.02
C SER A 378 1.64 9.07 -15.43
N PHE A 379 0.86 9.12 -14.35
CA PHE A 379 0.52 10.34 -13.62
C PHE A 379 1.77 11.05 -13.11
N LEU A 380 2.70 10.33 -12.48
CA LEU A 380 3.96 10.94 -11.99
C LEU A 380 4.79 11.52 -13.15
N ARG A 381 4.90 10.79 -14.27
CA ARG A 381 5.61 11.28 -15.45
C ARG A 381 4.96 12.50 -16.09
N SER A 382 3.62 12.57 -16.14
CA SER A 382 2.91 13.66 -16.79
C SER A 382 2.77 14.90 -15.89
N SER A 383 2.65 14.70 -14.58
CA SER A 383 2.51 15.79 -13.61
C SER A 383 3.84 16.47 -13.29
N GLY A 384 4.95 15.73 -13.42
CA GLY A 384 6.28 16.20 -13.01
C GLY A 384 6.38 16.45 -11.50
N MET A 385 5.43 15.94 -10.71
CA MET A 385 5.44 16.09 -9.26
C MET A 385 6.42 15.13 -8.62
N ASP A 386 7.07 15.58 -7.54
CA ASP A 386 8.01 14.75 -6.81
C ASP A 386 7.26 13.82 -5.86
N LEU A 387 7.49 12.53 -6.00
CA LEU A 387 6.93 11.52 -5.11
C LEU A 387 7.61 11.63 -3.73
N ILE A 388 6.81 11.91 -2.69
CA ILE A 388 7.27 11.88 -1.29
C ILE A 388 7.27 10.43 -0.80
N CYS A 389 6.13 9.76 -0.90
CA CYS A 389 5.98 8.34 -0.62
C CYS A 389 4.75 7.78 -1.33
N ALA A 390 4.63 6.46 -1.31
CA ALA A 390 3.46 5.77 -1.82
C ALA A 390 3.10 4.62 -0.88
N GLU A 391 1.82 4.29 -0.82
CA GLU A 391 1.30 3.17 -0.04
C GLU A 391 0.30 2.34 -0.86
N THR A 392 0.14 1.06 -0.51
CA THR A 392 -1.05 0.31 -0.90
C THR A 392 -2.03 0.19 0.26
N VAL A 393 -3.24 0.70 0.01
CA VAL A 393 -4.34 0.70 0.96
C VAL A 393 -5.31 -0.44 0.62
N MET A 394 -5.70 -1.22 1.62
CA MET A 394 -6.74 -2.25 1.48
C MET A 394 -8.11 -1.67 1.84
N ASN A 395 -8.98 -1.42 0.87
CA ASN A 395 -10.31 -0.86 1.11
C ASN A 395 -11.36 -1.98 1.14
N PRO A 396 -12.14 -2.15 2.22
CA PRO A 396 -13.25 -3.09 2.21
C PRO A 396 -14.22 -2.77 1.08
N MET A 397 -14.52 -3.75 0.24
CA MET A 397 -15.56 -3.61 -0.77
C MET A 397 -16.91 -3.74 -0.08
N GLN A 398 -17.68 -2.66 -0.04
CA GLN A 398 -19.11 -2.76 0.23
C GLN A 398 -19.76 -3.20 -1.08
N PHE A 399 -20.13 -4.48 -1.19
CA PHE A 399 -21.10 -4.86 -2.19
C PHE A 399 -22.41 -4.21 -1.77
N VAL A 400 -22.81 -3.17 -2.50
CA VAL A 400 -24.22 -2.80 -2.54
C VAL A 400 -24.89 -4.00 -3.18
N GLY A 401 -25.40 -4.90 -2.33
CA GLY A 401 -26.30 -5.94 -2.80
C GLY A 401 -27.50 -5.20 -3.36
N ASP A 402 -27.58 -5.12 -4.69
CA ASP A 402 -28.85 -4.85 -5.33
C ASP A 402 -29.72 -6.07 -5.00
N ASP A 403 -30.55 -5.91 -3.97
CA ASP A 403 -31.49 -6.91 -3.41
C ASP A 403 -32.40 -7.55 -4.50
N ASP A 404 -32.41 -7.01 -5.72
CA ASP A 404 -33.25 -7.44 -6.83
C ASP A 404 -32.64 -8.52 -7.76
N SER A 405 -31.37 -8.92 -7.56
CA SER A 405 -30.70 -9.91 -8.44
C SER A 405 -30.84 -11.36 -7.94
N ALA A 406 -32.06 -11.82 -7.71
CA ALA A 406 -32.41 -13.16 -7.22
C ALA A 406 -32.00 -14.36 -8.10
N HIS A 407 -31.14 -14.18 -9.11
CA HIS A 407 -30.85 -15.20 -10.13
C HIS A 407 -29.37 -15.37 -10.54
N ASN A 408 -28.41 -14.82 -9.80
CA ASN A 408 -26.98 -15.10 -10.05
C ASN A 408 -26.34 -15.84 -8.86
N ASP A 409 -26.46 -17.17 -8.90
CA ASP A 409 -26.02 -18.17 -7.90
C ASP A 409 -24.49 -18.29 -7.68
N GLU A 410 -23.67 -17.24 -7.84
CA GLU A 410 -22.20 -17.44 -7.80
C GLU A 410 -21.38 -16.36 -7.07
N PHE A 411 -22.03 -15.51 -6.27
CA PHE A 411 -21.29 -14.74 -5.28
C PHE A 411 -21.19 -15.56 -4.00
N ASP A 412 -20.00 -16.09 -3.73
CA ASP A 412 -19.65 -16.65 -2.42
C ASP A 412 -19.83 -15.55 -1.36
N ASP A 413 -20.98 -15.56 -0.68
CA ASP A 413 -21.31 -14.70 0.48
C ASP A 413 -20.39 -14.95 1.70
N ASP A 414 -19.48 -15.90 1.54
CA ASP A 414 -18.58 -16.48 2.51
C ASP A 414 -17.21 -15.76 2.60
N GLU A 415 -17.02 -14.68 1.84
CA GLU A 415 -15.77 -13.92 1.76
C GLU A 415 -15.96 -12.41 1.91
N ILE A 416 -15.12 -11.77 2.74
CA ILE A 416 -14.89 -10.32 2.69
C ILE A 416 -13.90 -10.04 1.57
N LYS A 417 -14.28 -9.19 0.63
CA LYS A 417 -13.40 -8.74 -0.45
C LYS A 417 -12.79 -7.39 -0.11
N LEU A 418 -11.47 -7.25 -0.29
CA LEU A 418 -10.73 -6.02 -0.07
C LEU A 418 -10.14 -5.56 -1.39
N LEU A 419 -10.40 -4.32 -1.79
CA LEU A 419 -9.84 -3.70 -2.97
C LEU A 419 -8.51 -3.02 -2.63
N LEU A 420 -7.46 -3.32 -3.39
CA LEU A 420 -6.19 -2.63 -3.28
C LEU A 420 -6.27 -1.29 -4.01
N THR A 421 -5.91 -0.20 -3.34
CA THR A 421 -5.75 1.13 -3.94
C THR A 421 -4.28 1.53 -3.78
N ILE A 422 -3.66 2.02 -4.84
CA ILE A 422 -2.33 2.64 -4.74
C ILE A 422 -2.56 4.12 -4.43
N ARG A 423 -1.98 4.62 -3.35
CA ARG A 423 -2.00 6.04 -3.02
C ARG A 423 -0.62 6.63 -3.15
N LEU A 424 -0.51 7.71 -3.90
CA LEU A 424 0.71 8.50 -4.03
C LEU A 424 0.58 9.76 -3.18
N TYR A 425 1.64 10.12 -2.47
CA TYR A 425 1.78 11.41 -1.82
C TYR A 425 2.86 12.19 -2.55
N VAL A 426 2.51 13.36 -3.06
CA VAL A 426 3.35 14.12 -3.98
C VAL A 426 3.56 15.54 -3.47
N ASN A 427 4.77 16.05 -3.66
CA ASN A 427 5.13 17.42 -3.36
C ASN A 427 4.63 18.34 -4.48
N GLY A 428 4.07 19.49 -4.10
CA GLY A 428 3.57 20.51 -5.01
C GLY A 428 2.07 20.74 -4.85
N SER A 429 1.70 22.03 -4.79
CA SER A 429 0.34 22.44 -5.11
C SER A 429 0.14 22.14 -6.59
N SER A 430 -0.84 21.28 -6.90
CA SER A 430 -1.37 21.14 -8.24
C SER A 430 -1.86 22.52 -8.71
N ASN A 431 -0.97 23.32 -9.30
CA ASN A 431 -1.34 24.43 -10.16
C ASN A 431 -1.77 23.85 -11.51
N TYR A 432 -2.53 22.74 -11.51
CA TYR A 432 -3.53 22.55 -12.53
C TYR A 432 -4.50 23.71 -12.35
N ASN A 433 -4.15 24.83 -12.97
CA ASN A 433 -5.12 25.81 -13.38
C ASN A 433 -6.18 25.00 -14.11
N HIS A 434 -7.30 24.79 -13.42
CA HIS A 434 -8.57 24.45 -14.04
C HIS A 434 -9.03 25.70 -14.80
N ASP A 435 -8.16 26.25 -15.67
CA ASP A 435 -8.51 27.27 -16.62
C ASP A 435 -9.64 26.65 -17.45
N GLY A 436 -10.82 27.24 -17.35
CA GLY A 436 -12.09 26.79 -17.94
C GLY A 436 -12.10 26.73 -19.48
N ASN A 437 -10.93 26.60 -20.12
CA ASN A 437 -10.75 26.15 -21.48
C ASN A 437 -10.06 24.79 -21.44
N SER A 438 -10.86 23.74 -21.26
CA SER A 438 -10.48 22.36 -21.51
C SER A 438 -10.07 22.18 -22.98
N LYS A 439 -8.84 22.56 -23.33
CA LYS A 439 -8.12 21.86 -24.38
C LYS A 439 -7.91 20.47 -23.85
N GLN A 440 -8.72 19.56 -24.38
CA GLN A 440 -8.65 18.11 -24.23
C GLN A 440 -7.19 17.67 -24.04
N LEU A 441 -6.79 17.43 -22.79
CA LEU A 441 -6.01 16.23 -22.57
C LEU A 441 -6.88 15.12 -23.14
N ILE A 442 -6.31 14.38 -24.10
CA ILE A 442 -6.88 13.16 -24.63
C ILE A 442 -7.09 12.26 -23.42
N SER A 443 -8.30 12.36 -22.87
CA SER A 443 -8.90 11.36 -22.07
C SER A 443 -8.82 10.10 -22.91
N LEU A 444 -8.01 9.14 -22.45
CA LEU A 444 -8.07 7.75 -22.92
C LEU A 444 -9.46 7.11 -22.66
N ARG A 445 -10.50 7.89 -22.33
CA ARG A 445 -11.91 7.48 -22.23
C ARG A 445 -12.71 7.59 -23.52
N ASP A 446 -12.13 7.92 -24.67
CA ASP A 446 -12.88 7.98 -25.93
C ASP A 446 -12.85 6.65 -26.71
N VAL A 447 -13.46 5.60 -26.13
CA VAL A 447 -14.35 4.65 -26.82
C VAL A 447 -15.33 4.12 -25.79
N GLY A 448 -16.58 4.60 -25.83
CA GLY A 448 -17.72 3.91 -25.22
C GLY A 448 -18.61 4.75 -24.31
N SER A 449 -19.72 5.21 -24.89
CA SER A 449 -21.02 5.54 -24.26
C SER A 449 -21.06 6.58 -23.12
N ARG A 450 -21.51 7.78 -23.48
CA ARG A 450 -21.91 8.88 -22.59
C ARG A 450 -23.03 8.45 -21.62
N ARG A 451 -22.71 8.37 -20.32
CA ARG A 451 -23.62 8.82 -19.25
C ARG A 451 -22.93 9.98 -18.53
N LYS A 452 -23.60 11.14 -18.50
CA LYS A 452 -23.16 12.31 -17.74
C LYS A 452 -23.43 12.01 -16.26
N PHE A 453 -22.37 11.78 -15.49
CA PHE A 453 -22.41 11.92 -14.04
C PHE A 453 -21.93 13.32 -13.67
N SER A 454 -22.63 13.97 -12.75
CA SER A 454 -22.32 15.29 -12.21
C SER A 454 -21.02 15.28 -11.40
N GLU A 455 -20.31 16.40 -11.45
CA GLU A 455 -18.96 16.64 -10.89
C GLU A 455 -18.93 16.73 -9.35
N GLU A 456 -20.07 16.55 -8.68
CA GLU A 456 -20.18 16.49 -7.21
C GLU A 456 -20.25 15.05 -6.64
N ASP A 457 -20.38 14.03 -7.50
CA ASP A 457 -20.44 12.62 -7.10
C ASP A 457 -19.17 11.87 -7.51
N HIS A 458 -18.04 12.28 -6.96
CA HIS A 458 -16.97 11.32 -6.77
C HIS A 458 -17.23 10.68 -5.41
N PRO A 459 -17.83 9.47 -5.34
CA PRO A 459 -17.78 8.72 -4.10
C PRO A 459 -16.29 8.50 -3.85
N GLY A 460 -15.72 9.33 -2.97
CA GLY A 460 -14.43 9.05 -2.37
C GLY A 460 -14.45 7.60 -1.89
N PRO A 461 -13.29 6.92 -1.83
CA PRO A 461 -13.23 5.54 -1.35
C PRO A 461 -14.10 5.45 -0.11
N ILE A 462 -15.17 4.63 -0.18
CA ILE A 462 -16.27 4.63 0.78
C ILE A 462 -15.65 4.47 2.17
N PHE A 463 -15.46 5.60 2.86
CA PHE A 463 -15.12 5.58 4.25
C PHE A 463 -16.32 4.96 4.94
N LEU A 464 -16.04 4.10 5.90
CA LEU A 464 -16.99 3.26 6.62
C LEU A 464 -17.98 4.10 7.45
N SER A 465 -18.65 5.11 6.89
CA SER A 465 -19.73 5.87 7.52
C SER A 465 -20.89 4.96 7.87
N ARG A 466 -21.02 3.84 7.15
CA ARG A 466 -21.77 2.66 7.57
C ARG A 466 -20.83 1.49 7.68
N VAL A 467 -20.12 1.41 8.81
CA VAL A 467 -19.58 0.15 9.31
C VAL A 467 -20.64 -0.91 9.09
N VAL A 468 -20.23 -2.05 8.52
CA VAL A 468 -20.99 -3.27 8.40
C VAL A 468 -21.70 -3.51 9.74
N THR A 469 -22.96 -3.09 9.84
CA THR A 469 -23.89 -3.64 10.81
C THR A 469 -24.11 -5.06 10.31
N ARG A 470 -23.13 -5.92 10.63
CA ARG A 470 -23.13 -7.35 10.32
C ARG A 470 -24.54 -7.83 10.61
N ASN A 471 -25.14 -8.55 9.68
CA ASN A 471 -26.50 -9.06 9.76
C ASN A 471 -26.65 -10.07 10.92
N TYR A 472 -26.53 -9.61 12.16
CA TYR A 472 -26.93 -10.33 13.38
C TYR A 472 -28.43 -10.66 13.34
N LYS A 473 -29.20 -10.01 12.45
CA LYS A 473 -30.60 -10.32 12.17
C LYS A 473 -30.81 -11.81 11.89
N TYR A 474 -29.91 -12.47 11.17
CA TYR A 474 -30.06 -13.89 10.86
C TYR A 474 -29.76 -14.81 12.05
N ARG A 475 -28.79 -14.49 12.90
CA ARG A 475 -28.51 -15.30 14.10
C ARG A 475 -29.67 -15.29 15.09
N TRP A 476 -30.29 -14.13 15.29
CA TRP A 476 -31.50 -14.03 16.11
C TRP A 476 -32.70 -14.73 15.47
N ALA A 477 -32.84 -14.67 14.14
CA ALA A 477 -33.89 -15.40 13.44
C ALA A 477 -33.71 -16.93 13.50
N VAL A 478 -32.48 -17.43 13.35
CA VAL A 478 -32.16 -18.86 13.49
C VAL A 478 -32.39 -19.30 14.93
N LEU A 479 -31.90 -18.56 15.93
CA LEU A 479 -32.14 -18.85 17.34
C LEU A 479 -33.64 -18.85 17.69
N ALA A 480 -34.39 -17.85 17.22
CA ALA A 480 -35.84 -17.78 17.39
C ALA A 480 -36.54 -18.96 16.70
N GLY A 481 -36.11 -19.34 15.50
CA GLY A 481 -36.59 -20.51 14.77
C GLY A 481 -36.33 -21.82 15.52
N THR A 482 -35.14 -22.01 16.09
CA THR A 482 -34.82 -23.18 16.91
C THR A 482 -35.66 -23.22 18.18
N ILE A 483 -35.79 -22.10 18.90
CA ILE A 483 -36.65 -22.01 20.09
C ILE A 483 -38.10 -22.36 19.75
N PHE A 484 -38.62 -21.84 18.64
CA PHE A 484 -39.99 -22.13 18.18
C PHE A 484 -40.18 -23.61 17.82
N THR A 485 -39.18 -24.22 17.18
CA THR A 485 -39.18 -25.65 16.83
C THR A 485 -39.15 -26.52 18.08
N CYS A 486 -38.28 -26.20 19.05
CA CYS A 486 -38.19 -26.89 20.33
C CYS A 486 -39.50 -26.78 21.13
N MET A 487 -40.10 -25.59 21.21
CA MET A 487 -41.41 -25.37 21.85
C MET A 487 -42.51 -26.20 21.17
N THR A 488 -42.52 -26.25 19.84
CA THR A 488 -43.48 -27.07 19.08
C THR A 488 -43.33 -28.55 19.41
N ILE A 489 -42.10 -29.06 19.46
CA ILE A 489 -41.83 -30.46 19.84
C ILE A 489 -42.31 -30.73 21.26
N ILE A 490 -42.02 -29.86 22.22
CA ILE A 490 -42.45 -30.02 23.62
C ILE A 490 -43.99 -30.07 23.73
N VAL A 491 -44.69 -29.19 23.00
CA VAL A 491 -46.16 -29.17 22.98
C VAL A 491 -46.70 -30.46 22.37
N VAL A 492 -46.17 -30.91 21.23
CA VAL A 492 -46.61 -32.16 20.57
C VAL A 492 -46.39 -33.36 21.48
N VAL A 493 -45.22 -33.48 22.11
CA VAL A 493 -44.91 -34.58 23.05
C VAL A 493 -45.84 -34.54 24.26
N SER A 494 -46.12 -33.36 24.80
CA SER A 494 -47.02 -33.19 25.96
C SER A 494 -48.46 -33.60 25.63
N VAL A 495 -48.96 -33.24 24.44
CA VAL A 495 -50.31 -33.62 23.98
C VAL A 495 -50.41 -35.14 23.76
N VAL A 496 -49.38 -35.76 23.19
CA VAL A 496 -49.35 -37.22 23.00
C VAL A 496 -49.34 -37.96 24.34
N TYR A 497 -48.53 -37.52 25.30
CA TYR A 497 -48.47 -38.13 26.63
C TYR A 497 -49.72 -37.90 27.47
N SER A 498 -50.41 -36.77 27.32
CA SER A 498 -51.65 -36.51 28.06
C SER A 498 -52.85 -37.32 27.55
N ASN A 499 -52.75 -37.90 26.35
CA ASN A 499 -53.80 -38.72 25.73
C ASN A 499 -53.56 -40.23 25.90
N GLN A 500 -52.45 -40.64 26.53
CA GLN A 500 -52.21 -42.00 27.01
C GLN A 500 -52.55 -42.07 28.49
#